data_AF-A0A5K1A7X7-F1
#
_entry.id   AF-A0A5K1A7X7-F1
#
_cell.length_a   1.000
_cell.length_b   1.000
_cell.length_c   1.000
_cell.angle_alpha   90.00
_cell.angle_beta   90.00
_cell.angle_gamma   90.00
#
_symmetry.space_group_name_H-M   'P 1'
#
loop_
_entity.id
_entity.type
_entity.pdbx_description
1 polymer ?
#
loop_
_entity_poly.entity_id
_entity_poly.type
_entity_poly.pdbx_seq_one_letter_code
_entity_poly.pdbx_strand_id
1 'polypeptide(L)' 'ITGIDPNEYTYPSVLRTCTSLGNLDLGEHIHGQTIKSGFQLDVYVSSELIDMYAKCGRLDIAQKMLDRLPEHDI' A
#
# COMPACT_ATOMS: atom_id res chain seq x y z
N ILE A 1 2.29 -21.63 16.91
CA ILE A 1 1.27 -20.87 16.16
C ILE A 1 2.01 -20.24 15.00
N THR A 2 1.93 -20.82 13.80
CA THR A 2 2.45 -20.17 12.60
C THR A 2 1.56 -18.97 12.33
N GLY A 3 2.14 -17.76 12.30
CA GLY A 3 1.40 -16.56 11.90
C GLY A 3 0.80 -16.79 10.52
N ILE A 4 -0.44 -16.36 10.33
CA ILE A 4 -1.08 -16.40 9.02
C ILE A 4 -0.34 -15.38 8.16
N ASP A 5 0.22 -15.82 7.04
CA ASP A 5 0.90 -14.91 6.11
C ASP A 5 -0.11 -13.92 5.53
N PRO A 6 0.16 -12.61 5.58
CA PRO A 6 -0.68 -11.61 4.95
C PRO A 6 -0.81 -11.88 3.45
N ASN A 7 -2.04 -11.85 2.94
CA ASN A 7 -2.35 -12.00 1.52
C ASN A 7 -2.78 -10.66 0.90
N GLU A 8 -3.10 -10.70 -0.39
CA GLU A 8 -3.56 -9.56 -1.20
C GLU A 8 -4.80 -8.85 -0.64
N TYR A 9 -5.57 -9.48 0.26
CA TYR A 9 -6.73 -8.88 0.93
C TYR A 9 -6.39 -8.27 2.30
N THR A 10 -5.34 -8.79 2.94
CA THR A 10 -4.91 -8.33 4.27
C THR A 10 -4.29 -6.94 4.18
N TYR A 11 -3.40 -6.72 3.21
CA TYR A 11 -2.71 -5.45 3.03
C TYR A 11 -3.66 -4.27 2.77
N PRO A 12 -4.62 -4.34 1.82
CA PRO A 12 -5.62 -3.30 1.61
C PRO A 12 -6.38 -2.94 2.89
N SER A 13 -6.83 -3.94 3.65
CA SER A 13 -7.61 -3.70 4.87
C SER A 13 -6.79 -2.96 5.94
N VAL A 14 -5.51 -3.33 6.10
CA VAL A 14 -4.63 -2.66 7.06
C VAL A 14 -4.27 -1.25 6.58
N LEU A 15 -4.00 -1.08 5.28
CA LEU A 15 -3.69 0.23 4.69
C LEU A 15 -4.85 1.20 4.84
N ARG A 16 -6.10 0.80 4.59
CA ARG A 16 -7.29 1.63 4.85
C ARG A 16 -7.39 2.09 6.29
N THR A 17 -7.00 1.23 7.22
CA THR A 17 -6.95 1.58 8.65
C THR A 17 -5.86 2.62 8.91
N CYS A 18 -4.67 2.46 8.33
CA CYS A 18 -3.58 3.45 8.42
C CYS A 18 -4.03 4.81 7.86
N THR A 19 -4.66 4.81 6.69
CA THR A 19 -5.24 5.99 6.04
C THR A 19 -6.27 6.68 6.94
N SER A 20 -7.20 5.91 7.52
CA SER A 20 -8.28 6.45 8.37
C SER A 20 -7.74 7.04 9.66
N LEU A 21 -6.63 6.50 10.18
CA LEU A 21 -5.94 7.02 11.36
C LEU A 21 -4.94 8.14 11.03
N GLY A 22 -4.68 8.40 9.75
CA GLY A 22 -3.60 9.30 9.31
C GLY A 22 -2.21 8.83 9.75
N ASN A 23 -2.04 7.54 10.07
CA ASN A 23 -0.81 6.99 10.65
C ASN A 23 0.17 6.56 9.54
N LEU A 24 0.97 7.53 9.09
CA LEU A 24 1.95 7.33 8.02
C LEU A 24 3.03 6.31 8.41
N ASP A 25 3.53 6.34 9.64
CA ASP A 25 4.62 5.45 10.08
C ASP A 25 4.23 3.98 10.01
N LEU A 26 2.97 3.67 10.36
CA LEU A 26 2.41 2.33 10.21
C LEU A 26 2.25 1.99 8.73
N GLY A 27 1.72 2.91 7.92
CA GLY A 27 1.60 2.73 6.47
C GLY A 27 2.93 2.41 5.78
N GLU A 28 4.01 3.10 6.16
CA GLU A 28 5.37 2.84 5.66
C GLU A 28 5.90 1.46 6.10
N HIS A 29 5.61 1.02 7.33
CA HIS A 29 5.93 -0.34 7.77
C HIS A 29 5.23 -1.40 6.93
N ILE A 30 3.93 -1.19 6.67
CA ILE A 30 3.12 -2.12 5.86
C ILE A 30 3.61 -2.13 4.41
N HIS A 31 3.95 -0.97 3.83
CA HIS A 31 4.60 -0.90 2.52
C HIS A 31 5.92 -1.70 2.48
N GLY A 32 6.74 -1.63 3.54
CA GLY A 32 7.93 -2.47 3.64
C GLY A 32 7.61 -3.98 3.64
N GLN A 33 6.49 -4.38 4.22
CA GLN A 33 6.02 -5.77 4.19
C GLN A 33 5.50 -6.19 2.82
N THR A 34 4.75 -5.34 2.12
CA THR A 34 4.27 -5.65 0.75
C THR A 34 5.42 -5.92 -0.21
N ILE A 35 6.53 -5.18 -0.08
CA ILE A 35 7.76 -5.44 -0.84
C ILE A 35 8.34 -6.81 -0.50
N LYS A 36 8.51 -7.10 0.80
CA LYS A 36 9.10 -8.37 1.27
C LYS A 36 8.27 -9.60 0.88
N SER A 37 6.95 -9.46 0.85
CA SER A 37 6.02 -10.53 0.50
C SER A 37 5.71 -10.60 -1.00
N GLY A 38 6.22 -9.69 -1.83
CA GLY A 38 6.03 -9.70 -3.28
C GLY A 38 4.69 -9.12 -3.78
N PHE A 39 3.90 -8.48 -2.91
CA PHE A 39 2.61 -7.87 -3.24
C PHE A 39 2.71 -6.41 -3.70
N GLN A 40 3.92 -5.85 -3.79
CA GLN A 40 4.15 -4.46 -4.20
C GLN A 40 3.51 -4.08 -5.55
N LEU A 41 3.43 -5.03 -6.48
CA LEU A 41 2.90 -4.83 -7.84
C LEU A 41 1.45 -5.33 -7.98
N ASP A 42 0.85 -5.85 -6.91
CA ASP A 42 -0.57 -6.19 -6.94
C ASP A 42 -1.38 -4.90 -7.10
N VAL A 43 -2.32 -4.89 -8.05
CA VAL A 43 -3.08 -3.68 -8.43
C VAL A 43 -3.90 -3.16 -7.25
N TYR A 44 -4.45 -4.04 -6.42
CA TYR A 44 -5.25 -3.62 -5.26
C TYR A 44 -4.36 -3.09 -4.15
N VAL A 45 -3.27 -3.78 -3.83
CA VAL A 45 -2.31 -3.34 -2.79
C VAL A 45 -1.65 -2.01 -3.17
N SER A 46 -1.21 -1.87 -4.42
CA SER A 46 -0.59 -0.64 -4.91
C SER A 46 -1.56 0.54 -4.94
N SER A 47 -2.81 0.33 -5.34
CA SER A 47 -3.85 1.37 -5.29
C SER A 47 -4.10 1.87 -3.87
N GLU A 48 -4.15 0.97 -2.89
CA GLU A 48 -4.36 1.34 -1.48
C GLU A 48 -3.12 2.02 -0.87
N LEU A 49 -1.91 1.65 -1.30
CA LEU A 49 -0.67 2.36 -0.93
C LEU A 49 -0.68 3.79 -1.47
N ILE A 50 -1.08 3.99 -2.73
CA ILE A 50 -1.20 5.32 -3.35
C ILE A 50 -2.21 6.18 -2.59
N ASP A 51 -3.41 5.65 -2.31
CA ASP A 51 -4.45 6.36 -1.57
C ASP A 51 -3.99 6.73 -0.15
N MET A 52 -3.33 5.81 0.55
CA MET A 52 -2.77 6.02 1.89
C MET A 52 -1.73 7.15 1.88
N TYR A 53 -0.73 7.08 1.01
CA TYR A 53 0.28 8.12 0.91
C TYR A 53 -0.32 9.47 0.53
N ALA A 54 -1.28 9.50 -0.40
CA ALA A 54 -1.93 10.74 -0.82
C ALA A 54 -2.70 11.40 0.34
N LYS A 55 -3.52 10.64 1.07
CA LYS A 55 -4.31 11.14 2.20
C LYS A 55 -3.47 11.48 3.44
N CYS A 56 -2.31 10.85 3.61
CA CYS A 56 -1.32 11.22 4.61
C CYS A 56 -0.41 12.40 4.17
N GLY A 57 -0.68 13.02 3.02
CA GLY A 57 0.05 14.22 2.56
C GLY A 57 1.39 13.95 1.88
N ARG A 58 1.72 12.68 1.59
CA ARG A 58 2.94 12.23 0.90
C ARG A 58 2.70 12.03 -0.60
N LEU A 59 2.25 13.10 -1.25
CA LEU A 59 1.96 13.12 -2.69
C LEU A 59 3.20 12.78 -3.55
N ASP A 60 4.39 13.11 -3.05
CA ASP A 60 5.67 12.78 -3.70
C ASP A 60 5.88 11.27 -3.86
N ILE A 61 5.49 10.48 -2.85
CA ILE A 61 5.56 9.02 -2.90
C ILE A 61 4.39 8.47 -3.72
N ALA A 62 3.18 8.95 -3.47
CA ALA A 62 1.98 8.50 -4.17
C ALA A 62 2.16 8.63 -5.70
N GLN A 63 2.66 9.77 -6.18
CA GLN A 63 2.93 9.99 -7.60
C GLN A 63 4.00 9.03 -8.14
N LYS A 64 5.12 8.87 -7.43
CA LYS A 64 6.19 7.93 -7.84
C LYS A 64 5.70 6.49 -7.95
N MET A 65 4.73 6.09 -7.11
CA MET A 65 4.12 4.78 -7.20
C MET A 65 3.19 4.67 -8.40
N LEU A 66 2.36 5.70 -8.63
CA LEU A 66 1.50 5.79 -9.80
C LEU A 66 2.30 5.71 -11.11
N ASP A 67 3.41 6.45 -11.22
CA ASP A 67 4.29 6.46 -12.39
C ASP A 67 4.96 5.11 -12.68
N ARG A 68 5.04 4.23 -11.67
CA ARG A 68 5.63 2.88 -11.77
C ARG A 68 4.59 1.80 -12.08
N LEU A 69 3.31 2.11 -11.97
CA LEU A 69 2.29 1.18 -12.40
C LEU A 69 2.35 1.11 -13.93
N PRO A 70 2.37 -0.10 -14.52
CA PRO A 70 2.20 -0.22 -15.96
C PRO A 70 0.88 0.47 -16.33
N GLU A 71 0.89 1.30 -17.38
CA GLU A 71 -0.33 1.94 -17.90
C GLU A 71 -1.42 0.87 -18.03
N HIS A 72 -2.40 0.91 -17.15
CA HIS A 72 -3.61 0.14 -17.31
C HIS A 72 -4.46 0.96 -18.28
N ASP A 73 -4.27 0.71 -19.58
CA ASP A 73 -5.20 1.11 -20.63
C ASP A 73 -6.58 0.52 -20.30
N ILE A 74 -7.46 1.30 -19.67
CA ILE A 74 -8.94 1.17 -19.74
C ILE A 74 -9.58 2.55 -19.57
#